data_AF-A0A1T5E0Y5-F1
#
_entry.id   AF-A0A1T5E0Y5-F1
#
_cell.length_a   1.000
_cell.length_b   1.000
_cell.length_c   1.000
_cell.angle_alpha   90.00
_cell.angle_beta   90.00
_cell.angle_gamma   90.00
#
_symmetry.space_group_name_H-M   'P 1'
#
loop_
_entity.id
_entity.type
_entity.pdbx_description
1 polymer ?
#
loop_
_entity_poly.entity_id
_entity_poly.type
_entity_poly.pdbx_seq_one_letter_code
_entity_poly.pdbx_strand_id
1 'polypeptide(L)' 'MGQADIRKLLIVGAMSRIRWIVRKGVLPDNWLGRVLGRKPRMVAAVALANKMARQIWAMMTREENYRMA' A
#
# COMPACT_ATOMS: atom_id res chain seq x y z
N MET A 1 -14.34 -13.59 10.50
CA MET A 1 -14.19 -12.11 10.33
C MET A 1 -12.71 -11.76 10.49
N GLY A 2 -12.08 -11.15 9.49
CA GLY A 2 -10.67 -10.75 9.57
C GLY A 2 -10.45 -9.58 10.54
N GLN A 3 -9.26 -9.48 11.14
CA GLN A 3 -8.94 -8.42 12.10
C GLN A 3 -9.06 -7.03 11.45
N ALA A 4 -10.07 -6.28 11.88
CA ALA A 4 -10.35 -4.94 11.37
C ALA A 4 -9.20 -3.97 11.67
N ASP A 5 -8.50 -4.16 12.80
CA ASP A 5 -7.39 -3.33 13.23
C ASP A 5 -6.20 -3.43 12.28
N ILE A 6 -5.80 -4.65 11.88
CA ILE A 6 -4.73 -4.84 10.90
C ILE A 6 -5.06 -4.13 9.58
N ARG A 7 -6.30 -4.29 9.09
CA ARG A 7 -6.74 -3.61 7.87
C ARG A 7 -6.67 -2.09 8.02
N LYS A 8 -7.08 -1.56 9.18
CA LYS A 8 -7.04 -0.13 9.48
C LYS A 8 -5.60 0.39 9.50
N LEU A 9 -4.69 -0.32 10.15
CA LEU A 9 -3.25 0.00 10.19
C LEU A 9 -2.63 0.01 8.78
N LEU A 10 -2.95 -0.98 7.95
CA LEU A 10 -2.46 -1.04 6.56
C LEU A 10 -2.98 0.12 5.71
N ILE A 11 -4.25 0.50 5.87
CA ILE A 11 -4.84 1.64 5.16
C ILE A 11 -4.21 2.95 5.63
N VAL A 12 -3.99 3.13 6.93
CA VAL A 12 -3.32 4.31 7.49
C VAL A 12 -1.89 4.42 6.96
N GLY A 13 -1.12 3.31 6.94
CA GLY A 13 0.23 3.28 6.35
C GLY A 13 0.24 3.63 4.86
N ALA A 14 -0.71 3.07 4.10
CA ALA A 14 -0.88 3.37 2.68
C ALA A 14 -1.20 4.87 2.44
N MET A 15 -2.10 5.44 3.25
CA MET A 15 -2.48 6.84 3.18
C MET A 15 -1.31 7.78 3.51
N SER A 16 -0.48 7.45 4.50
CA SER A 16 0.73 8.19 4.82
C SER A 16 1.70 8.23 3.64
N ARG A 17 1.89 7.11 2.95
CA ARG A 17 2.76 7.03 1.76
C ARG A 17 2.20 7.85 0.59
N ILE A 18 0.90 7.76 0.34
CA ILE A 18 0.21 8.53 -0.71
C ILE A 18 0.29 10.03 -0.41
N ARG A 19 0.03 10.44 0.84
CA ARG A 19 0.11 11.84 1.26
C ARG A 19 1.52 12.41 1.04
N TRP A 20 2.57 11.63 1.30
CA TRP A 20 3.94 12.05 1.02
C TRP A 20 4.21 12.22 -0.48
N ILE A 21 3.76 11.28 -1.33
CA ILE A 21 3.90 11.35 -2.79
C ILE A 21 3.20 12.59 -3.35
N VAL A 22 1.95 12.81 -2.93
CA VAL A 22 1.16 13.98 -3.32
C VAL A 22 1.84 15.28 -2.88
N ARG A 23 2.37 15.33 -1.65
CA ARG A 23 3.09 16.51 -1.14
C ARG A 23 4.38 16.78 -1.90
N LYS A 24 5.11 15.73 -2.30
CA LYS A 24 6.34 15.89 -3.11
C LYS A 24 6.07 16.34 -4.55
N GLY A 25 4.84 16.27 -5.04
CA GLY A 25 4.47 16.63 -6.41
C GLY A 25 5.00 15.69 -7.50
N VAL A 26 5.92 14.79 -7.17
CA VAL A 26 6.46 13.78 -8.07
C VAL A 26 5.62 12.52 -7.95
N LEU A 27 4.81 12.22 -8.96
CA LEU A 27 4.27 10.88 -9.12
C LEU A 27 5.44 9.99 -9.55
N PRO A 28 5.87 9.03 -8.72
CA PRO A 28 6.92 8.12 -9.12
C PRO A 28 6.43 7.30 -10.32
N ASP A 29 7.30 6.99 -11.29
CA ASP A 29 6.98 6.12 -12.44
C ASP A 29 6.82 4.64 -12.05
N ASN A 30 6.43 4.40 -10.81
CA ASN A 30 6.14 3.10 -10.27
C ASN A 30 4.63 2.80 -10.36
N TRP A 31 4.27 1.57 -10.01
CA TRP A 31 2.88 1.11 -10.00
C TRP A 31 1.94 2.06 -9.23
N LEU A 32 2.36 2.60 -8.10
CA LEU A 32 1.51 3.46 -7.27
C LEU A 32 1.27 4.83 -7.91
N GLY A 33 2.27 5.41 -8.59
CA GLY A 33 2.08 6.63 -9.37
C GLY A 33 1.10 6.43 -10.52
N ARG A 34 1.21 5.34 -11.29
CA ARG A 34 0.22 5.03 -12.34
C ARG A 34 -1.21 4.86 -11.81
N VAL A 35 -1.37 4.27 -10.61
CA VAL A 35 -2.69 4.13 -9.97
C VAL A 35 -3.22 5.49 -9.50
N LEU A 36 -2.37 6.33 -8.90
CA LEU A 36 -2.74 7.68 -8.44
C LEU A 36 -3.06 8.64 -9.59
N GLY A 37 -2.44 8.46 -10.76
CA GLY A 37 -2.75 9.24 -11.96
C GLY A 37 -4.10 8.89 -12.59
N ARG A 38 -4.66 7.71 -12.29
CA ARG A 38 -5.92 7.21 -12.89
C ARG A 38 -7.09 7.10 -11.92
N LYS A 39 -6.85 7.00 -10.61
CA LYS A 39 -7.88 6.71 -9.60
C LYS A 39 -7.79 7.63 -8.39
N PRO A 40 -8.93 7.89 -7.71
CA PRO A 40 -8.96 8.72 -6.51
C PRO A 40 -8.13 8.12 -5.38
N ARG A 41 -7.62 8.99 -4.51
CA ARG A 41 -6.63 8.68 -3.45
C ARG A 41 -7.05 7.53 -2.53
N MET A 42 -8.32 7.47 -2.13
CA MET A 42 -8.84 6.40 -1.27
C MET A 42 -8.77 5.03 -1.95
N VAL A 43 -9.08 4.94 -3.25
CA VAL A 43 -9.02 3.68 -3.99
C VAL A 43 -7.58 3.23 -4.16
N ALA A 44 -6.66 4.17 -4.42
CA ALA A 44 -5.23 3.88 -4.46
C ALA A 44 -4.71 3.38 -3.09
N ALA A 45 -5.18 3.96 -1.98
CA ALA A 45 -4.80 3.54 -0.64
C ALA A 45 -5.27 2.13 -0.32
N VAL A 46 -6.51 1.79 -0.67
CA VAL A 46 -7.06 0.43 -0.48
C VAL A 46 -6.31 -0.58 -1.36
N ALA A 47 -5.99 -0.23 -2.60
CA ALA A 47 -5.20 -1.10 -3.47
C ALA A 47 -3.78 -1.33 -2.92
N LEU A 48 -3.14 -0.28 -2.40
CA LEU A 48 -1.83 -0.37 -1.76
C LEU A 48 -1.89 -1.21 -0.47
N ALA A 49 -2.91 -1.03 0.36
CA ALA A 49 -3.14 -1.84 1.56
C ALA A 49 -3.31 -3.33 1.22
N ASN A 50 -4.09 -3.66 0.18
CA ASN A 50 -4.23 -5.03 -0.31
C ASN A 50 -2.92 -5.60 -0.86
N LYS A 51 -2.09 -4.77 -1.51
CA LYS A 51 -0.76 -5.21 -1.98
C LYS A 51 0.15 -5.53 -0.78
N MET A 52 0.19 -4.68 0.24
CA MET A 52 0.96 -4.92 1.46
C MET A 52 0.47 -6.16 2.21
N ALA A 53 -0.84 -6.35 2.32
CA ALA A 53 -1.42 -7.54 2.93
C ALA A 53 -0.98 -8.83 2.22
N ARG A 54 -0.94 -8.83 0.88
CA ARG A 54 -0.43 -9.97 0.11
C ARG A 54 1.06 -10.22 0.28
N GLN A 55 1.88 -9.17 0.41
CA GLN A 55 3.30 -9.32 0.72
C GLN A 55 3.50 -9.92 2.12
N ILE A 56 2.74 -9.44 3.12
CA ILE A 56 2.77 -9.98 4.47
C ILE A 56 2.34 -11.45 4.47
N TRP A 57 1.26 -11.77 3.77
CA TRP A 57 0.81 -13.16 3.61
C TRP A 57 1.89 -14.03 2.97
N ALA A 58 2.49 -13.59 1.87
CA ALA A 58 3.56 -14.33 1.19
C ALA A 58 4.76 -14.56 2.12
N MET A 59 5.18 -13.53 2.88
CA MET A 59 6.26 -13.66 3.87
C MET A 59 5.91 -14.68 4.95
N MET A 60 4.71 -14.61 5.52
CA MET A 60 4.25 -15.56 6.55
C MET A 60 4.17 -16.99 6.01
N THR A 61 3.68 -17.19 4.78
CA THR A 61 3.55 -18.53 4.20
C THR A 61 4.86 -19.15 3.74
N ARG A 62 5.87 -18.32 3.44
CA ARG A 62 7.16 -18.78 2.89
C ARG A 62 8.29 -18.68 3.92
N GLU A 63 7.98 -18.22 5.13
CA GLU A 63 8.95 -17.89 6.19
C GLU A 63 10.12 -17.02 5.69
N GLU A 64 9.84 -16.18 4.69
CA GLU A 64 10.85 -15.32 4.08
C GLU A 64 10.93 -13.98 4.82
N ASN A 65 12.16 -13.54 5.08
CA ASN A 65 12.41 -12.23 5.64
C ASN A 65 11.92 -11.11 4.70
N TYR A 66 11.55 -9.97 5.29
CA TYR A 66 11.14 -8.80 4.54
C TYR A 66 12.22 -8.36 3.54
N ARG A 67 11.90 -8.48 2.25
CA ARG A 67 12.72 -7.99 1.15
C ARG A 67 12.12 -6.70 0.61
N MET A 68 12.92 -5.63 0.60
CA MET A 68 12.54 -4.40 -0.11
C MET A 68 12.58 -4.70 -1.61
N ALA A 69 11.40 -4.75 -2.24
CA ALA A 69 11.21 -4.89 -3.69
C ALA A 69 11.17 -3.53 -4.38
#